data_AF-A0A838HT35-F1
#
_entry.id   AF-A0A838HT35-F1
#
_cell.length_a   1.000
_cell.length_b   1.000
_cell.length_c   1.000
_cell.angle_alpha   90.00
_cell.angle_beta   90.00
_cell.angle_gamma   90.00
#
_symmetry.space_group_name_H-M   'P 1'
#
loop_
_entity.id
_entity.type
_entity.pdbx_description
1 polymer ?
#
loop_
_entity_poly.entity_id
_entity_poly.type
_entity_poly.pdbx_seq_one_letter_code
_entity_poly.pdbx_strand_id
1 'polypeptide(L)'
;MRVRGERDVGVREAQRRFGGLDVPATLAGMLTALGLTVLLSGLVAAAGTFSYQLGLRGATEDVSAAGLVAGLVVLVLAFLAGGWVAGRMARYDGGRNGLTTALWFFVLAAALSALGAVFGERYDVFRGAALPQWFSADALTPAALASGLVALVAMLVAGWFGGKAGERYHRRVDALIANTRDGGLMAADRSRGGAR
;
A
#
# COMPACT_ATOMS: atom_id res chain seq x y z
N MET A 1 -31.55 13.37 19.02
CA MET A 1 -30.31 13.57 18.23
C MET A 1 -29.00 13.30 19.02
N ARG A 2 -29.00 13.12 20.35
CA ARG A 2 -27.78 12.97 21.17
C ARG A 2 -27.04 11.61 21.05
N VAL A 3 -27.73 10.52 20.70
CA VAL A 3 -27.16 9.15 20.69
C VAL A 3 -26.12 8.90 19.59
N ARG A 4 -26.10 9.71 18.51
CA ARG A 4 -25.10 9.56 17.44
C ARG A 4 -23.73 10.11 17.85
N GLY A 5 -23.72 11.12 18.71
CA GLY A 5 -22.50 11.75 19.22
C GLY A 5 -21.72 10.83 20.15
N GLU A 6 -22.39 10.14 21.07
CA GLU A 6 -21.78 9.22 22.05
C GLU A 6 -21.16 7.97 21.38
N ARG A 7 -21.83 7.42 20.36
CA ARG A 7 -21.32 6.29 19.53
C ARG A 7 -19.99 6.61 18.85
N ASP A 8 -19.87 7.82 18.33
CA ASP A 8 -18.65 8.29 17.68
C ASP A 8 -17.50 8.47 18.67
N VAL A 9 -17.76 8.79 19.95
CA VAL A 9 -16.69 9.01 20.94
C VAL A 9 -15.97 7.70 21.26
N GLY A 10 -16.68 6.60 21.48
CA GLY A 10 -16.07 5.31 21.81
C GLY A 10 -15.20 4.75 20.69
N VAL A 11 -15.69 4.80 19.44
CA VAL A 11 -14.92 4.36 18.26
C VAL A 11 -13.72 5.27 18.02
N ARG A 12 -13.88 6.59 18.18
CA ARG A 12 -12.77 7.54 18.06
C ARG A 12 -11.72 7.37 19.15
N GLU A 13 -12.12 7.04 20.37
CA GLU A 13 -11.18 6.80 21.46
C GLU A 13 -10.40 5.49 21.24
N ALA A 14 -11.06 4.43 20.77
CA ALA A 14 -10.39 3.21 20.36
C ALA A 14 -9.40 3.46 19.21
N GLN A 15 -9.78 4.25 18.20
CA GLN A 15 -8.87 4.65 17.12
C GLN A 15 -7.72 5.52 17.63
N ARG A 16 -7.93 6.41 18.61
CA ARG A 16 -6.85 7.21 19.21
C ARG A 16 -5.85 6.34 19.96
N ARG A 17 -6.33 5.31 20.66
CA ARG A 17 -5.51 4.44 21.51
C ARG A 17 -4.80 3.32 20.74
N PHE A 18 -5.46 2.75 19.73
CA PHE A 18 -5.01 1.57 18.98
C PHE A 18 -4.78 1.84 17.49
N GLY A 19 -5.01 3.07 17.02
CA GLY A 19 -4.64 3.51 15.69
C GLY A 19 -3.14 3.75 15.55
N GLY A 20 -2.75 4.19 14.36
CA GLY A 20 -1.36 4.41 14.00
C GLY A 20 -0.79 3.34 13.08
N LEU A 21 0.55 3.24 13.11
CA LEU A 21 1.33 2.39 12.23
C LEU A 21 1.45 0.98 12.80
N ASP A 22 0.91 0.02 12.06
CA ASP A 22 1.07 -1.40 12.32
C ASP A 22 2.20 -1.94 11.43
N VAL A 23 3.42 -1.96 11.98
CA VAL A 23 4.62 -2.33 11.22
C VAL A 23 4.48 -3.71 10.54
N PRO A 24 4.06 -4.79 11.24
CA PRO A 24 3.79 -6.08 10.60
C PRO A 24 2.82 -6.00 9.41
N ALA A 25 1.72 -5.26 9.54
CA ALA A 25 0.75 -5.07 8.46
C ALA A 25 1.35 -4.35 7.25
N THR A 26 2.14 -3.29 7.49
CA THR A 26 2.80 -2.53 6.41
C THR A 26 3.86 -3.35 5.68
N LEU A 27 4.60 -4.21 6.40
CA LEU A 27 5.60 -5.10 5.81
C LEU A 27 4.93 -6.21 4.99
N ALA A 28 3.85 -6.82 5.50
CA ALA A 28 3.08 -7.81 4.75
C ALA A 28 2.46 -7.21 3.48
N GLY A 29 1.94 -5.98 3.56
CA GLY A 29 1.48 -5.22 2.41
C GLY A 29 2.60 -4.96 1.40
N MET A 30 3.81 -4.62 1.87
CA MET A 30 4.98 -4.38 1.01
C MET A 30 5.40 -5.66 0.29
N LEU A 31 5.50 -6.78 0.99
CA LEU A 31 5.81 -8.07 0.37
C LEU A 31 4.76 -8.49 -0.66
N THR A 32 3.48 -8.20 -0.41
CA THR A 32 2.40 -8.44 -1.38
C THR A 32 2.57 -7.57 -2.62
N ALA A 33 2.85 -6.27 -2.45
CA ALA A 33 3.09 -5.37 -3.57
C ALA A 33 4.33 -5.77 -4.38
N LEU A 34 5.42 -6.17 -3.70
CA LEU A 34 6.63 -6.66 -4.34
C LEU A 34 6.35 -7.92 -5.18
N GLY A 35 5.68 -8.91 -4.61
CA GLY A 35 5.32 -10.14 -5.32
C GLY A 35 4.44 -9.88 -6.54
N LEU A 36 3.42 -9.03 -6.40
CA LEU A 36 2.56 -8.66 -7.53
C LEU A 36 3.30 -7.85 -8.59
N THR A 37 4.22 -6.97 -8.18
CA THR A 37 5.06 -6.22 -9.12
C THR A 37 5.85 -7.18 -9.99
N VAL A 38 6.53 -8.17 -9.39
CA VAL A 38 7.30 -9.18 -10.13
C VAL A 38 6.40 -10.00 -11.05
N LEU A 39 5.29 -10.53 -10.53
CA LEU A 39 4.38 -11.40 -11.30
C LEU A 39 3.76 -10.67 -12.49
N LEU A 40 3.21 -9.48 -12.28
CA LEU A 40 2.56 -8.70 -13.34
C LEU A 40 3.58 -8.19 -14.36
N SER A 41 4.78 -7.79 -13.91
CA SER A 41 5.87 -7.41 -14.81
C SER A 41 6.31 -8.58 -15.70
N GLY A 42 6.39 -9.79 -15.15
CA GLY A 42 6.66 -11.00 -15.92
C GLY A 42 5.59 -11.30 -16.97
N LEU A 43 4.30 -11.09 -16.64
CA LEU A 43 3.20 -11.23 -17.61
C LEU A 43 3.30 -10.19 -18.74
N VAL A 44 3.57 -8.93 -18.40
CA VAL A 44 3.73 -7.86 -19.40
C VAL A 44 4.91 -8.15 -20.32
N ALA A 45 6.03 -8.65 -19.78
CA ALA A 45 7.17 -9.10 -20.56
C ALA A 45 6.81 -10.24 -21.53
N ALA A 46 6.11 -11.26 -21.03
CA ALA A 46 5.72 -12.43 -21.83
C ALA A 46 4.73 -12.09 -22.96
N ALA A 47 3.88 -11.08 -22.78
CA ALA A 47 2.95 -10.60 -23.80
C ALA A 47 3.64 -9.89 -24.99
N GLY A 48 4.98 -9.75 -24.95
CA GLY A 48 5.79 -9.21 -26.06
C GLY A 48 5.47 -7.76 -26.43
N THR A 49 4.67 -7.06 -25.61
CA THR A 49 3.97 -5.87 -26.07
C THR A 49 4.82 -4.61 -25.97
N PHE A 50 5.69 -4.41 -24.97
CA PHE A 50 6.64 -3.27 -24.93
C PHE A 50 7.78 -3.54 -23.96
N SER A 51 8.93 -2.89 -24.17
CA SER A 51 9.93 -2.67 -23.11
C SER A 51 9.27 -1.82 -22.01
N TYR A 52 8.70 -2.45 -20.99
CA TYR A 52 8.14 -1.76 -19.83
C TYR A 52 9.31 -1.27 -18.96
N GLN A 53 9.71 -0.03 -19.15
CA GLN A 53 10.82 0.54 -18.40
C GLN A 53 10.42 1.93 -17.95
N LEU A 54 10.10 2.07 -16.68
CA LEU A 54 9.89 3.38 -16.05
C LEU A 54 11.24 4.12 -15.86
N GLY A 55 12.18 4.08 -16.81
CA GLY A 55 13.53 4.59 -16.59
C GLY A 55 14.32 3.86 -15.49
N LEU A 56 13.88 2.66 -15.09
CA LEU A 56 14.35 1.90 -13.92
C LEU A 56 15.44 0.88 -14.23
N ARG A 57 15.91 0.90 -15.46
CA ARG A 57 17.24 0.50 -15.92
C ARG A 57 17.58 1.49 -17.02
N GLY A 58 18.85 1.90 -17.12
CA GLY A 58 19.31 3.00 -17.94
C GLY A 58 18.48 3.18 -19.22
N ALA A 59 17.99 4.41 -19.40
CA ALA A 59 17.20 4.80 -20.56
C ALA A 59 18.02 4.59 -21.84
N THR A 60 18.03 3.36 -22.35
CA THR A 60 18.29 3.11 -23.76
C THR A 60 17.13 3.76 -24.51
N GLU A 61 17.45 4.55 -25.53
CA GLU A 61 16.64 5.62 -26.13
C GLU A 61 15.23 5.30 -26.65
N ASP A 62 14.65 4.12 -26.41
CA ASP A 62 13.35 3.69 -26.95
C ASP A 62 12.40 3.08 -25.90
N VAL A 63 12.16 3.75 -24.78
CA VAL A 63 10.99 3.39 -23.95
C VAL A 63 9.74 3.94 -24.63
N SER A 64 8.91 3.06 -25.19
CA SER A 64 7.64 3.46 -25.77
C SER A 64 6.68 4.01 -24.71
N ALA A 65 5.84 4.98 -25.08
CA ALA A 65 4.80 5.51 -24.21
C ALA A 65 3.90 4.40 -23.63
N ALA A 66 3.66 3.34 -24.41
CA ALA A 66 2.87 2.21 -23.98
C ALA A 66 3.58 1.34 -22.93
N GLY A 67 4.91 1.21 -22.97
CA GLY A 67 5.71 0.56 -21.93
C GLY A 67 5.65 1.32 -20.60
N LEU A 68 5.68 2.66 -20.63
CA LEU A 68 5.50 3.50 -19.45
C LEU A 68 4.11 3.32 -18.83
N VAL A 69 3.07 3.35 -19.65
CA VAL A 69 1.68 3.13 -19.20
C VAL A 69 1.52 1.74 -18.59
N ALA A 70 2.03 0.70 -19.24
CA ALA A 70 1.98 -0.66 -18.72
C ALA A 70 2.68 -0.78 -17.36
N GLY A 71 3.90 -0.24 -17.22
CA GLY A 71 4.63 -0.23 -15.96
C GLY A 71 3.87 0.52 -14.86
N LEU A 72 3.27 1.67 -15.17
CA LEU A 72 2.47 2.44 -14.23
C LEU A 72 1.23 1.66 -13.76
N VAL A 73 0.54 0.98 -14.68
CA VAL A 73 -0.61 0.12 -14.35
C VAL A 73 -0.20 -1.01 -13.42
N VAL A 74 0.93 -1.68 -13.71
CA VAL A 74 1.49 -2.73 -12.84
C VAL A 74 1.70 -2.21 -11.42
N LEU A 75 2.39 -1.06 -11.27
CA LEU A 75 2.64 -0.46 -9.96
C LEU A 75 1.32 -0.10 -9.26
N VAL A 76 0.38 0.55 -9.96
CA VAL A 76 -0.90 0.92 -9.37
C VAL A 76 -1.64 -0.32 -8.85
N LEU A 77 -1.72 -1.40 -9.63
CA LEU A 77 -2.41 -2.62 -9.22
C LEU A 77 -1.70 -3.31 -8.05
N ALA A 78 -0.37 -3.41 -8.10
CA ALA A 78 0.44 -4.02 -7.06
C ALA A 78 0.30 -3.27 -5.72
N PHE A 79 0.37 -1.94 -5.75
CA PHE A 79 0.27 -1.13 -4.53
C PHE A 79 -1.16 -0.97 -4.03
N LEU A 80 -2.16 -1.02 -4.91
CA LEU A 80 -3.56 -1.12 -4.48
C LEU A 80 -3.80 -2.40 -3.69
N ALA A 81 -3.28 -3.53 -4.17
CA ALA A 81 -3.40 -4.82 -3.48
C ALA A 81 -2.56 -4.88 -2.19
N GLY A 82 -1.31 -4.42 -2.22
CA GLY A 82 -0.45 -4.36 -1.03
C GLY A 82 -1.01 -3.44 0.06
N GLY A 83 -1.52 -2.27 -0.33
CA GLY A 83 -2.27 -1.39 0.55
C GLY A 83 -3.50 -2.08 1.13
N TRP A 84 -4.28 -2.79 0.31
CA TRP A 84 -5.45 -3.54 0.77
C TRP A 84 -5.11 -4.61 1.81
N VAL A 85 -4.03 -5.38 1.61
CA VAL A 85 -3.53 -6.36 2.60
C VAL A 85 -3.16 -5.66 3.91
N ALA A 86 -2.38 -4.57 3.84
CA ALA A 86 -2.01 -3.80 5.03
C ALA A 86 -3.25 -3.27 5.76
N GLY A 87 -4.25 -2.76 5.05
CA GLY A 87 -5.51 -2.28 5.64
C GLY A 87 -6.43 -3.39 6.16
N ARG A 88 -6.29 -4.64 5.68
CA ARG A 88 -7.03 -5.79 6.20
C ARG A 88 -6.41 -6.34 7.48
N MET A 89 -5.09 -6.24 7.61
CA MET A 89 -4.36 -6.61 8.82
C MET A 89 -4.42 -5.51 9.88
N ALA A 90 -4.13 -4.27 9.51
CA ALA A 90 -4.23 -3.13 10.41
C ALA A 90 -5.71 -2.83 10.70
N ARG A 91 -6.08 -2.86 11.97
CA ARG A 91 -7.47 -2.61 12.39
C ARG A 91 -7.91 -1.16 12.10
N TYR A 92 -6.98 -0.21 12.21
CA TYR A 92 -7.23 1.22 12.11
C TYR A 92 -6.22 1.88 11.15
N ASP A 93 -6.54 3.10 10.71
CA ASP A 93 -5.68 3.95 9.87
C ASP A 93 -5.14 3.23 8.62
N GLY A 94 -5.97 2.43 7.95
CA GLY A 94 -5.57 1.61 6.82
C GLY A 94 -4.95 2.43 5.70
N GLY A 95 -5.40 3.67 5.47
CA GLY A 95 -4.76 4.58 4.51
C GLY A 95 -3.31 4.93 4.86
N ARG A 96 -2.98 5.17 6.14
CA ARG A 96 -1.60 5.43 6.59
C ARG A 96 -0.74 4.19 6.50
N ASN A 97 -1.30 3.03 6.86
CA ASN A 97 -0.61 1.74 6.73
C ASN A 97 -0.34 1.41 5.25
N GLY A 98 -1.31 1.66 4.36
CA GLY A 98 -1.14 1.50 2.92
C GLY A 98 -0.12 2.45 2.28
N LEU A 99 0.01 3.69 2.76
CA LEU A 99 1.11 4.58 2.36
C LEU A 99 2.46 4.05 2.81
N THR A 100 2.54 3.56 4.04
CA THR A 100 3.78 3.07 4.65
C THR A 100 4.26 1.79 3.96
N THR A 101 3.35 0.95 3.48
CA THR A 101 3.64 -0.16 2.56
C THR A 101 4.48 0.30 1.35
N ALA A 102 4.09 1.40 0.70
CA ALA A 102 4.84 1.97 -0.43
C ALA A 102 6.19 2.55 -0.01
N LEU A 103 6.27 3.15 1.19
CA LEU A 103 7.53 3.65 1.73
C LEU A 103 8.52 2.51 2.02
N TRP A 104 8.07 1.41 2.63
CA TRP A 104 8.92 0.25 2.88
C TRP A 104 9.49 -0.35 1.61
N PHE A 105 8.71 -0.35 0.52
CA PHE A 105 9.18 -0.81 -0.77
C PHE A 105 10.33 0.07 -1.29
N PHE A 106 10.20 1.40 -1.18
CA PHE A 106 11.27 2.32 -1.54
C PHE A 106 12.52 2.14 -0.67
N VAL A 107 12.34 1.96 0.65
CA VAL A 107 13.44 1.67 1.59
C VAL A 107 14.16 0.37 1.24
N LEU A 108 13.40 -0.69 0.94
CA LEU A 108 13.97 -1.97 0.50
C LEU A 108 14.76 -1.80 -0.78
N ALA A 109 14.22 -1.06 -1.76
CA ALA A 109 14.92 -0.81 -3.01
C ALA A 109 16.21 0.00 -2.84
N ALA A 110 16.21 1.00 -1.95
CA ALA A 110 17.42 1.74 -1.58
C ALA A 110 18.46 0.82 -0.94
N ALA A 111 18.04 -0.03 0.00
CA ALA A 111 18.91 -0.98 0.70
C ALA A 111 19.54 -2.00 -0.27
N LEU A 112 18.74 -2.58 -1.18
CA LEU A 112 19.23 -3.51 -2.18
C LEU A 112 20.17 -2.84 -3.18
N SER A 113 19.92 -1.57 -3.54
CA SER A 113 20.80 -0.83 -4.45
C SER A 113 22.15 -0.53 -3.80
N ALA A 114 22.15 -0.12 -2.53
CA ALA A 114 23.37 0.07 -1.76
C ALA A 114 24.17 -1.24 -1.64
N LEU A 115 23.49 -2.37 -1.46
CA LEU A 115 24.13 -3.69 -1.41
C LEU A 115 24.81 -4.04 -2.74
N GLY A 116 24.13 -3.82 -3.88
CA GLY A 116 24.70 -4.03 -5.21
C GLY A 116 25.95 -3.17 -5.46
N ALA A 117 25.93 -1.91 -5.01
CA ALA A 117 27.07 -1.01 -5.12
C ALA A 117 28.29 -1.45 -4.29
N VAL A 118 28.07 -2.04 -3.11
CA VAL A 118 29.15 -2.48 -2.20
C VAL A 118 29.75 -3.82 -2.62
N PHE A 119 28.91 -4.78 -3.02
CA PHE A 119 29.34 -6.17 -3.29
C PHE A 119 29.63 -6.45 -4.77
N GLY A 120 29.35 -5.50 -5.66
CA GLY A 120 29.61 -5.56 -7.11
C GLY A 120 28.44 -6.11 -7.92
N GLU A 121 28.39 -5.77 -9.23
CA GLU A 121 27.22 -6.00 -10.11
C GLU A 121 26.77 -7.46 -10.24
N ARG A 122 27.64 -8.43 -9.96
CA ARG A 122 27.28 -9.86 -9.94
C ARG A 122 26.22 -10.21 -8.89
N TYR A 123 26.03 -9.36 -7.89
CA TYR A 123 25.01 -9.48 -6.83
C TYR A 123 23.86 -8.48 -7.00
N ASP A 124 23.74 -7.84 -8.17
CA ASP A 124 22.61 -6.97 -8.49
C ASP A 124 21.32 -7.80 -8.63
N VAL A 125 20.60 -7.91 -7.51
CA VAL A 125 19.29 -8.58 -7.40
C VAL A 125 18.24 -7.94 -8.29
N PHE A 126 18.37 -6.66 -8.64
CA PHE A 126 17.46 -6.06 -9.60
C PHE A 126 17.64 -6.76 -10.94
N ARG A 127 18.89 -6.94 -11.40
CA ARG A 127 19.21 -7.53 -12.71
C ARG A 127 18.64 -8.93 -12.88
N GLY A 128 18.79 -9.78 -11.87
CA GLY A 128 18.28 -11.15 -11.89
C GLY A 128 16.76 -11.26 -11.74
N ALA A 129 16.12 -10.38 -10.95
CA ALA A 129 14.70 -10.49 -10.62
C ALA A 129 13.78 -9.56 -11.43
N ALA A 130 14.33 -8.83 -12.42
CA ALA A 130 13.62 -7.79 -13.17
C ALA A 130 12.91 -6.76 -12.26
N LEU A 131 13.47 -6.52 -11.07
CA LEU A 131 12.95 -5.52 -10.14
C LEU A 131 13.34 -4.11 -10.61
N PRO A 132 12.55 -3.09 -10.27
CA PRO A 132 12.89 -1.73 -10.68
C PRO A 132 14.08 -1.18 -9.88
N GLN A 133 15.02 -0.48 -10.55
CA GLN A 133 16.26 0.06 -9.96
C GLN A 133 16.25 1.60 -10.01
N TRP A 134 15.98 2.24 -8.87
CA TRP A 134 15.86 3.70 -8.75
C TRP A 134 17.17 4.43 -8.44
N PHE A 135 18.24 3.70 -8.13
CA PHE A 135 19.48 4.27 -7.58
C PHE A 135 20.73 3.90 -8.41
N SER A 136 20.60 3.78 -9.74
CA SER A 136 21.75 3.61 -10.64
C SER A 136 22.26 4.95 -11.17
N ALA A 137 23.49 5.00 -11.66
CA ALA A 137 24.06 6.22 -12.25
C ALA A 137 23.22 6.74 -13.44
N ASP A 138 22.64 5.83 -14.22
CA ASP A 138 21.76 6.16 -15.35
C ASP A 138 20.38 6.69 -14.91
N ALA A 139 20.01 6.52 -13.64
CA ALA A 139 18.76 7.02 -13.08
C ALA A 139 18.80 8.52 -12.71
N LEU A 140 19.97 9.17 -12.84
CA LEU A 140 20.14 10.59 -12.51
C LEU A 140 19.79 11.55 -13.66
N THR A 141 19.26 11.04 -14.78
CA THR A 141 18.79 11.90 -15.87
C THR A 141 17.48 12.61 -15.49
N PRO A 142 17.21 13.84 -15.98
CA PRO A 142 15.95 14.54 -15.67
C PRO A 142 14.69 13.73 -16.02
N ALA A 143 14.72 12.98 -17.12
CA ALA A 143 13.62 12.12 -17.55
C ALA A 143 13.41 10.91 -16.62
N ALA A 144 14.50 10.27 -16.17
CA ALA A 144 14.44 9.19 -15.19
C ALA A 144 13.95 9.68 -13.82
N LEU A 145 14.40 10.86 -13.38
CA LEU A 145 13.93 11.47 -12.13
C LEU A 145 12.44 11.81 -12.19
N ALA A 146 11.98 12.39 -13.30
CA ALA A 146 10.57 12.72 -13.48
C ALA A 146 9.68 11.47 -13.49
N SER A 147 10.04 10.45 -14.27
CA SER A 147 9.29 9.19 -14.33
C SER A 147 9.33 8.43 -13.00
N GLY A 148 10.47 8.42 -12.31
CA GLY A 148 10.62 7.86 -10.97
C GLY A 148 9.72 8.55 -9.94
N LEU A 149 9.61 9.88 -10.00
CA LEU A 149 8.71 10.64 -9.13
C LEU A 149 7.23 10.31 -9.41
N VAL A 150 6.85 10.23 -10.69
CA VAL A 150 5.48 9.83 -11.08
C VAL A 150 5.15 8.44 -10.55
N ALA A 151 6.07 7.48 -10.71
CA ALA A 151 5.93 6.14 -10.18
C ALA A 151 5.76 6.14 -8.65
N LEU A 152 6.61 6.88 -7.93
CA LEU A 152 6.54 7.03 -6.48
C LEU A 152 5.18 7.56 -6.02
N VAL A 153 4.72 8.65 -6.64
CA VAL A 153 3.41 9.25 -6.33
C VAL A 153 2.28 8.24 -6.60
N ALA A 154 2.33 7.54 -7.73
CA ALA A 154 1.32 6.54 -8.08
C ALA A 154 1.26 5.39 -7.06
N MET A 155 2.41 4.86 -6.64
CA MET A 155 2.49 3.80 -5.62
C MET A 155 1.92 4.27 -4.27
N LEU A 156 2.26 5.49 -3.84
CA LEU A 156 1.75 6.08 -2.60
C LEU A 156 0.22 6.24 -2.64
N VAL A 157 -0.30 6.82 -3.72
CA VAL A 157 -1.75 7.04 -3.91
C VAL A 157 -2.50 5.70 -3.98
N ALA A 158 -2.00 4.74 -4.76
CA ALA A 158 -2.60 3.41 -4.87
C ALA A 158 -2.59 2.67 -3.53
N GLY A 159 -1.45 2.68 -2.82
CA GLY A 159 -1.32 2.10 -1.48
C GLY A 159 -2.30 2.70 -0.48
N TRP A 160 -2.45 4.03 -0.49
CA TRP A 160 -3.41 4.72 0.36
C TRP A 160 -4.87 4.31 0.09
N PHE A 161 -5.28 4.28 -1.18
CA PHE A 161 -6.62 3.85 -1.56
C PHE A 161 -6.87 2.38 -1.22
N GLY A 162 -5.88 1.52 -1.48
CA GLY A 162 -5.91 0.11 -1.13
C GLY A 162 -6.11 -0.08 0.37
N GLY A 163 -5.31 0.62 1.17
CA GLY A 163 -5.41 0.61 2.64
C GLY A 163 -6.77 1.05 3.16
N LYS A 164 -7.31 2.14 2.63
CA LYS A 164 -8.67 2.60 2.96
C LYS A 164 -9.76 1.59 2.61
N ALA A 165 -9.58 0.88 1.49
CA ALA A 165 -10.49 -0.17 1.05
C ALA A 165 -10.40 -1.41 1.97
N GLY A 166 -9.19 -1.81 2.38
CA GLY A 166 -8.95 -2.91 3.31
C GLY A 166 -9.57 -2.68 4.69
N GLU A 167 -9.42 -1.46 5.23
CA GLU A 167 -9.98 -1.06 6.53
C GLU A 167 -11.52 -1.01 6.53
N ARG A 168 -12.15 -0.93 5.35
CA ARG A 168 -13.60 -0.79 5.21
C ARG A 168 -14.36 -1.96 5.85
N TYR A 169 -13.76 -3.15 5.93
CA TYR A 169 -14.37 -4.28 6.63
C TYR A 169 -14.40 -4.04 8.15
N HIS A 170 -13.28 -3.65 8.75
CA HIS A 170 -13.17 -3.36 10.18
C HIS A 170 -14.11 -2.26 10.61
N ARG A 171 -14.20 -1.16 9.85
CA ARG A 171 -15.16 -0.08 10.13
C ARG A 171 -16.62 -0.54 10.10
N ARG A 172 -16.98 -1.46 9.20
CA ARG A 172 -18.34 -2.02 9.14
C ARG A 172 -18.65 -2.89 10.36
N VAL A 173 -17.70 -3.71 10.78
CA VAL A 173 -17.82 -4.55 11.98
C VAL A 173 -17.91 -3.69 13.24
N ASP A 174 -17.02 -2.71 13.40
CA ASP A 174 -17.03 -1.80 14.54
C ASP A 174 -18.35 -1.00 14.63
N ALA A 175 -18.87 -0.52 13.48
CA ALA A 175 -20.16 0.14 13.43
C ALA A 175 -21.33 -0.78 13.82
N LEU A 176 -21.31 -2.04 13.39
CA LEU A 176 -22.33 -3.02 13.76
C LEU A 176 -22.31 -3.30 15.26
N ILE A 177 -21.12 -3.53 15.84
CA ILE A 177 -20.94 -3.78 17.28
C ILE A 177 -21.44 -2.59 18.10
N ALA A 178 -21.09 -1.36 17.70
CA ALA A 178 -21.57 -0.15 18.38
C ALA A 178 -23.10 -0.06 18.36
N ASN A 179 -23.73 -0.36 17.21
CA ASN A 179 -25.18 -0.30 17.07
C ASN A 179 -25.93 -1.38 17.87
N THR A 180 -25.39 -2.60 17.99
CA THR A 180 -26.05 -3.68 18.74
C THR A 180 -25.87 -3.54 20.25
N ARG A 181 -24.74 -2.99 20.71
CA ARG A 181 -24.47 -2.76 22.14
C ARG A 181 -25.47 -1.78 22.77
N ASP A 182 -25.82 -0.71 22.05
CA ASP A 182 -26.84 0.25 22.48
C ASP A 182 -28.22 -0.40 22.62
N GLY A 183 -28.58 -1.32 21.70
CA GLY A 183 -29.83 -2.08 21.79
C GLY A 183 -29.91 -2.92 23.08
N GLY A 184 -28.79 -3.49 23.51
CA GLY A 184 -28.67 -4.22 24.78
C GLY A 184 -28.82 -3.32 26.01
N LEU A 185 -28.20 -2.13 26.00
CA LEU A 185 -28.33 -1.16 27.10
C LEU A 185 -29.77 -0.63 27.22
N MET A 186 -30.42 -0.32 26.10
CA MET A 186 -31.82 0.15 26.08
C MET A 186 -32.82 -0.94 26.46
N ALA A 187 -32.50 -2.22 26.26
CA ALA A 187 -33.31 -3.33 26.74
C ALA A 187 -33.15 -3.52 28.26
N ALA A 188 -31.91 -3.40 28.78
CA ALA A 188 -31.61 -3.51 30.21
C ALA A 188 -32.20 -2.36 31.04
N ASP A 189 -32.29 -1.15 30.49
CA ASP A 189 -32.87 0.00 31.18
C ASP A 189 -34.41 -0.13 31.28
N ARG A 190 -35.06 -0.62 30.21
CA ARG A 190 -36.51 -0.89 30.22
C ARG A 190 -36.92 -1.99 31.21
N SER A 191 -36.12 -3.03 31.38
CA SER A 191 -36.41 -4.08 32.37
C SER A 191 -36.25 -3.60 33.82
N ARG A 192 -35.40 -2.60 34.06
CA ARG A 192 -35.22 -1.97 35.39
C ARG A 192 -36.28 -0.90 35.70
N GLY A 193 -36.77 -0.19 34.68
CA GLY A 193 -37.81 0.82 34.83
C GLY A 193 -39.23 0.26 35.03
N GLY A 194 -39.53 -0.93 34.49
CA GLY A 194 -40.86 -1.57 34.62
C GLY A 194 -41.09 -2.35 35.92
N ALA A 195 -40.11 -2.41 36.82
CA ALA A 195 -40.19 -3.11 38.11
C ALA A 195 -40.54 -2.17 39.29
N ARG A 196 -41.15 -1.01 39.02
CA ARG A 196 -41.58 -0.04 40.03
C ARG A 196 -43.06 0.27 39.91
#